data_AF-A0A6P7G905-F1
#
_entry.id   AF-A0A6P7G905-F1
#
_cell.length_a   1.000
_cell.length_b   1.000
_cell.length_c   1.000
_cell.angle_alpha   90.00
_cell.angle_beta   90.00
_cell.angle_gamma   90.00
#
_symmetry.space_group_name_H-M   'P 1'
#
loop_
_entity.id
_entity.type
_entity.pdbx_description
1 polymer ?
#
loop_
_entity_poly.entity_id
_entity_poly.type
_entity_poly.pdbx_seq_one_letter_code
_entity_poly.pdbx_strand_id
1 'polypeptide(L)'
;MNFYSMRRRVVKIAILTAAVTTATCLITSLVLLTDKHNIFQKREIREQEQSTKPTLRNSIQCYRSKIESIPDISDSHPRKDKSIFFHESSCKSYYNNKIFINARQACAVESAATLNPNLDIYLLYSSPGIFKYDGHESDDLLEAILSYENVHVMHVDFERYIEGTPLESLYKHGKIEQSSYAISHASDILRFLSLWKYGGIYLDLDTISIKTLEGLPLNFAGLETNVSVNSAILSFNSSDYGHVLAEKCIMDLKRNFNGRLWANNGPGVITRLIRSICGVEKRQAIQANTCHGFRLFSESAFYPISGPSWEMYFNETYLNEVLEQTSSSYVLHIWNNNSANRKLPVDSKAPYLYFAKKYCPKVIEVCTDFF
;
A
#
# COMPACT_ATOMS: atom_id res chain seq x y z
N MET A 1 -37.11 -63.59 -8.59
CA MET A 1 -36.38 -62.33 -8.92
C MET A 1 -35.34 -62.07 -7.84
N ASN A 2 -34.06 -61.93 -8.22
CA ASN A 2 -32.93 -62.03 -7.31
C ASN A 2 -32.48 -60.63 -6.81
N PHE A 3 -32.99 -60.20 -5.65
CA PHE A 3 -32.75 -58.88 -5.02
C PHE A 3 -31.26 -58.53 -4.86
N TYR A 4 -30.39 -59.54 -4.74
CA TYR A 4 -28.95 -59.37 -4.57
C TYR A 4 -28.23 -58.82 -5.82
N SER A 5 -28.70 -59.22 -7.01
CA SER A 5 -28.18 -58.74 -8.30
C SER A 5 -28.51 -57.27 -8.54
N MET A 6 -29.72 -56.87 -8.16
CA MET A 6 -30.20 -55.49 -8.30
C MET A 6 -29.43 -54.53 -7.37
N ARG A 7 -29.16 -54.94 -6.13
CA ARG A 7 -28.39 -54.13 -5.16
C ARG A 7 -26.95 -53.89 -5.61
N ARG A 8 -26.27 -54.90 -6.18
CA ARG A 8 -24.93 -54.74 -6.75
C ARG A 8 -24.89 -53.82 -7.97
N ARG A 9 -25.92 -53.86 -8.82
CA ARG A 9 -26.03 -52.93 -9.97
C ARG A 9 -26.25 -51.49 -9.50
N VAL A 10 -27.12 -51.27 -8.52
CA VAL A 10 -27.37 -49.93 -7.95
C VAL A 10 -26.11 -49.35 -7.29
N VAL A 11 -25.37 -50.16 -6.51
CA VAL A 11 -24.11 -49.71 -5.89
C VAL A 11 -23.04 -49.39 -6.93
N LYS A 12 -22.91 -50.20 -8.00
CA LYS A 12 -21.97 -49.90 -9.09
C LYS A 12 -22.33 -48.61 -9.83
N ILE A 13 -23.61 -48.38 -10.10
CA ILE A 13 -24.08 -47.14 -10.74
C ILE A 13 -23.79 -45.93 -9.85
N ALA A 14 -24.04 -46.02 -8.54
CA ALA A 14 -23.77 -44.94 -7.59
C ALA A 14 -22.27 -44.60 -7.46
N ILE A 15 -21.39 -45.61 -7.50
CA ILE A 15 -19.94 -45.39 -7.51
C ILE A 15 -19.49 -44.73 -8.81
N LEU A 16 -20.05 -45.18 -9.96
CA LEU A 16 -19.72 -44.62 -11.26
C LEU A 16 -20.17 -43.15 -11.36
N THR A 17 -21.38 -42.82 -10.89
CA THR A 17 -21.85 -41.44 -10.87
C THR A 17 -21.02 -40.56 -9.94
N ALA A 18 -20.67 -41.04 -8.74
CA ALA A 18 -19.78 -40.30 -7.84
C ALA A 18 -18.39 -40.03 -8.45
N ALA A 19 -17.81 -41.02 -9.16
CA ALA A 19 -16.53 -40.86 -9.85
C ALA A 19 -16.61 -39.86 -11.02
N VAL A 20 -17.70 -39.87 -11.78
CA VAL A 20 -17.92 -38.91 -12.87
C VAL A 20 -18.10 -37.49 -12.33
N THR A 21 -18.88 -37.30 -11.26
CA THR A 21 -19.11 -35.98 -10.66
C THR A 21 -17.83 -35.39 -10.04
N THR A 22 -16.99 -36.22 -9.42
CA THR A 22 -15.70 -35.77 -8.87
C THR A 22 -14.72 -35.39 -9.99
N ALA A 23 -14.67 -36.17 -11.07
CA ALA A 23 -13.84 -35.86 -12.23
C ALA A 23 -14.26 -34.56 -12.93
N THR A 24 -15.57 -34.32 -13.13
CA THR A 24 -16.06 -33.07 -13.73
C THR A 24 -15.81 -31.86 -12.85
N CYS A 25 -15.92 -32.00 -11.52
CA CYS A 25 -15.61 -30.93 -10.56
C CYS A 25 -14.11 -30.56 -10.56
N LEU A 26 -13.23 -31.56 -10.68
CA LEU A 26 -11.78 -31.34 -10.80
C LEU A 26 -11.43 -30.64 -12.12
N ILE A 27 -12.03 -31.05 -13.24
CA ILE A 27 -11.79 -30.43 -14.55
C ILE A 27 -12.27 -28.98 -14.57
N THR A 28 -13.46 -28.70 -14.05
CA THR A 28 -13.98 -27.31 -13.97
C THR A 28 -13.12 -26.45 -13.05
N SER A 29 -12.65 -26.97 -11.92
CA SER A 29 -11.71 -26.27 -11.04
C SER A 29 -10.38 -25.97 -11.74
N LEU A 30 -9.85 -26.93 -12.51
CA LEU A 30 -8.61 -26.75 -13.27
C LEU A 30 -8.77 -25.69 -14.37
N VAL A 31 -9.89 -25.73 -15.11
CA VAL A 31 -10.22 -24.75 -16.15
C VAL A 31 -10.35 -23.34 -15.57
N LEU A 32 -11.05 -23.18 -14.44
CA LEU A 32 -11.18 -21.91 -13.74
C LEU A 32 -9.83 -21.37 -13.23
N LEU A 33 -8.94 -22.25 -12.77
CA LEU A 33 -7.58 -21.88 -12.37
C LEU A 33 -6.74 -21.44 -13.58
N THR A 34 -6.81 -22.15 -14.70
CA THR A 34 -6.09 -21.76 -15.93
C THR A 34 -6.62 -20.47 -16.53
N ASP A 35 -7.93 -20.22 -16.47
CA ASP A 35 -8.53 -18.97 -16.95
C ASP A 35 -8.13 -17.79 -16.07
N LYS A 36 -8.15 -17.95 -14.73
CA LYS A 36 -7.63 -16.94 -13.81
C LYS A 36 -6.15 -16.64 -14.07
N HIS A 37 -5.34 -17.66 -14.31
CA HIS A 37 -3.92 -17.49 -14.61
C HIS A 37 -3.68 -16.77 -15.94
N ASN A 38 -4.43 -17.12 -16.99
CA ASN A 38 -4.37 -16.47 -18.30
C ASN A 38 -4.84 -15.02 -18.26
N ILE A 39 -5.88 -14.71 -17.47
CA ILE A 39 -6.36 -13.33 -17.26
C ILE A 39 -5.28 -12.51 -16.54
N PHE A 40 -4.62 -13.09 -15.53
CA PHE A 40 -3.53 -12.43 -14.80
C PHE A 40 -2.34 -12.13 -15.71
N GLN A 41 -1.88 -13.11 -16.51
CA GLN A 41 -0.80 -12.89 -17.49
C GLN A 41 -1.18 -11.86 -18.55
N LYS A 42 -2.41 -11.91 -19.09
CA LYS A 42 -2.87 -10.91 -20.07
C LYS A 42 -2.91 -9.50 -19.48
N ARG A 43 -3.23 -9.36 -18.20
CA ARG A 43 -3.23 -8.06 -17.50
C ARG A 43 -1.81 -7.54 -17.29
N GLU A 44 -0.87 -8.39 -16.87
CA GLU A 44 0.56 -8.04 -16.78
C GLU A 44 1.13 -7.59 -18.15
N ILE A 45 0.78 -8.28 -19.24
CA ILE A 45 1.24 -7.94 -20.59
C ILE A 45 0.63 -6.62 -21.07
N ARG A 46 -0.66 -6.38 -20.81
CA ARG A 46 -1.33 -5.14 -21.22
C ARG A 46 -0.81 -3.91 -20.47
N GLU A 47 -0.43 -4.08 -19.20
CA GLU A 47 0.22 -3.04 -18.40
C GLU A 47 1.67 -2.76 -18.87
N GLN A 48 2.37 -3.77 -19.43
CA GLN A 48 3.70 -3.60 -20.03
C GLN A 48 3.66 -2.84 -21.37
N GLU A 49 2.66 -3.07 -22.21
CA GLU A 49 2.57 -2.46 -23.55
C GLU A 49 2.19 -0.97 -23.54
N GLN A 50 1.56 -0.47 -22.46
CA GLN A 50 1.13 0.94 -22.35
C GLN A 50 2.25 1.92 -21.96
N SER A 51 3.45 1.44 -21.65
CA SER A 51 4.56 2.24 -21.10
C SER A 51 5.73 2.38 -22.09
N THR A 52 5.57 3.17 -23.14
CA THR A 52 6.70 3.59 -24.00
C THR A 52 6.70 5.10 -24.26
N LYS A 53 6.73 5.89 -23.18
CA LYS A 53 7.34 7.24 -23.01
C LYS A 53 6.84 7.83 -21.68
N PRO A 54 7.69 8.46 -20.85
CA PRO A 54 7.21 9.15 -19.65
C PRO A 54 6.35 10.33 -20.10
N THR A 55 5.05 10.26 -19.83
CA THR A 55 4.15 11.42 -19.96
C THR A 55 4.47 12.41 -18.83
N LEU A 56 4.21 13.71 -19.03
CA LEU A 56 4.40 14.75 -18.01
C LEU A 56 3.75 14.39 -16.66
N ARG A 57 2.69 13.56 -16.70
CA ARG A 57 1.91 13.07 -15.56
C ARG A 57 2.69 12.11 -14.62
N ASN A 58 3.75 11.45 -15.11
CA ASN A 58 4.60 10.55 -14.31
C ASN A 58 5.98 11.16 -13.99
N SER A 59 6.16 12.46 -14.22
CA SER A 59 7.43 13.15 -13.97
C SER A 59 7.61 13.51 -12.49
N ILE A 60 8.85 13.38 -11.99
CA ILE A 60 9.29 13.87 -10.66
C ILE A 60 10.25 15.07 -10.78
N GLN A 61 10.25 15.78 -11.92
CA GLN A 61 11.15 16.91 -12.15
C GLN A 61 11.03 18.01 -11.08
N CYS A 62 9.86 18.17 -10.46
CA CYS A 62 9.64 19.13 -9.39
C CYS A 62 10.58 18.92 -8.19
N TYR A 63 11.11 17.71 -7.96
CA TYR A 63 12.03 17.43 -6.84
C TYR A 63 13.37 18.15 -7.01
N ARG A 64 13.74 18.50 -8.24
CA ARG A 64 14.97 19.25 -8.55
C ARG A 64 14.81 20.75 -8.36
N SER A 65 13.59 21.23 -8.14
CA SER A 65 13.32 22.64 -7.95
C SER A 65 13.78 23.08 -6.56
N LYS A 66 14.63 24.10 -6.50
CA LYS A 66 15.13 24.68 -5.25
C LYS A 66 14.36 25.98 -4.92
N ILE A 67 13.03 25.90 -4.96
CA ILE A 67 12.16 26.98 -4.48
C ILE A 67 11.92 26.86 -2.98
N GLU A 68 11.38 27.93 -2.38
CA GLU A 68 10.96 27.94 -0.99
C GLU A 68 9.95 26.81 -0.69
N SER A 69 10.11 26.20 0.49
CA SER A 69 9.31 25.08 0.95
C SER A 69 9.17 25.14 2.47
N ILE A 70 8.19 24.41 3.02
CA ILE A 70 8.07 24.15 4.46
C ILE A 70 9.34 23.44 5.01
N PRO A 71 9.56 23.42 6.34
CA PRO A 71 10.76 22.82 6.93
C PRO A 71 11.02 21.37 6.48
N ASP A 72 12.31 21.06 6.28
CA ASP A 72 12.76 19.75 5.81
C ASP A 72 12.91 18.75 6.97
N ILE A 73 12.49 17.50 6.77
CA ILE A 73 12.64 16.44 7.78
C ILE A 73 14.11 16.12 8.13
N SER A 74 15.06 16.39 7.22
CA SER A 74 16.49 16.18 7.46
C SER A 74 17.05 17.14 8.52
N ASP A 75 16.33 18.24 8.78
CA ASP A 75 16.65 19.21 9.84
C ASP A 75 15.88 18.90 11.15
N SER A 76 15.10 17.82 11.18
CA SER A 76 14.33 17.38 12.35
C SER A 76 14.85 16.07 12.94
N HIS A 77 14.29 15.67 14.08
CA HIS A 77 14.70 14.47 14.81
C HIS A 77 13.48 13.60 15.14
N PRO A 78 12.92 12.88 14.15
CA PRO A 78 11.80 11.98 14.41
C PRO A 78 12.10 10.99 15.54
N ARG A 79 11.13 10.75 16.42
CA ARG A 79 11.29 9.77 17.50
C ARG A 79 11.44 8.38 16.88
N LYS A 80 12.64 7.82 16.98
CA LYS A 80 12.93 6.48 16.49
C LYS A 80 11.91 5.48 16.99
N ASP A 81 11.45 4.60 16.10
CA ASP A 81 10.49 3.54 16.40
C ASP A 81 9.10 3.98 16.90
N LYS A 82 8.83 5.29 16.93
CA LYS A 82 7.61 5.92 17.45
C LYS A 82 6.97 6.86 16.45
N SER A 83 7.13 6.55 15.16
CA SER A 83 6.59 7.35 14.06
C SER A 83 5.89 6.50 13.01
N ILE A 84 4.84 7.07 12.43
CA ILE A 84 4.18 6.60 11.20
C ILE A 84 4.53 7.59 10.09
N PHE A 85 5.04 7.10 8.97
CA PHE A 85 5.43 7.92 7.82
C PHE A 85 4.46 7.71 6.65
N PHE A 86 4.00 8.82 6.08
CA PHE A 86 3.30 8.90 4.80
C PHE A 86 4.13 9.73 3.82
N HIS A 87 4.12 9.36 2.54
CA HIS A 87 4.85 10.08 1.49
C HIS A 87 3.92 10.56 0.37
N GLU A 88 3.70 11.87 0.29
CA GLU A 88 3.12 12.53 -0.88
C GLU A 88 4.23 12.77 -1.91
N SER A 89 4.33 11.86 -2.87
CA SER A 89 5.39 11.82 -3.87
C SER A 89 5.02 12.51 -5.17
N SER A 90 3.82 13.09 -5.29
CA SER A 90 3.42 13.77 -6.52
C SER A 90 4.06 15.16 -6.61
N CYS A 91 3.96 15.78 -7.78
CA CYS A 91 4.32 17.19 -7.97
C CYS A 91 3.13 18.15 -7.72
N LYS A 92 2.04 17.69 -7.07
CA LYS A 92 0.84 18.53 -6.88
C LYS A 92 1.13 19.78 -6.08
N SER A 93 1.90 19.69 -4.98
CA SER A 93 2.21 20.89 -4.17
C SER A 93 2.99 21.92 -4.98
N TYR A 94 3.99 21.46 -5.74
CA TYR A 94 4.74 22.31 -6.67
C TYR A 94 3.83 22.99 -7.71
N TYR A 95 2.95 22.24 -8.39
CA TYR A 95 2.09 22.81 -9.42
C TYR A 95 1.02 23.77 -8.88
N ASN A 96 0.60 23.60 -7.63
CA ASN A 96 -0.35 24.48 -6.96
C ASN A 96 0.34 25.65 -6.23
N ASN A 97 1.69 25.70 -6.20
CA ASN A 97 2.49 26.67 -5.44
C ASN A 97 2.12 26.73 -3.94
N LYS A 98 1.69 25.60 -3.37
CA LYS A 98 1.34 25.44 -1.95
C LYS A 98 1.33 23.97 -1.56
N ILE A 99 1.38 23.67 -0.26
CA ILE A 99 1.11 22.31 0.22
C ILE A 99 -0.31 21.92 -0.19
N PHE A 100 -0.43 20.86 -0.98
CA PHE A 100 -1.69 20.38 -1.52
C PHE A 100 -2.00 18.98 -1.01
N ILE A 101 -3.23 18.76 -0.55
CA ILE A 101 -3.73 17.46 -0.13
C ILE A 101 -5.15 17.27 -0.66
N ASN A 102 -5.53 16.01 -0.92
CA ASN A 102 -6.93 15.68 -1.22
C ASN A 102 -7.58 14.92 -0.08
N ALA A 103 -8.91 14.84 -0.08
CA ALA A 103 -9.68 14.27 1.01
C ALA A 103 -9.26 12.83 1.38
N ARG A 104 -8.90 11.98 0.41
CA ARG A 104 -8.48 10.60 0.68
C ARG A 104 -7.13 10.53 1.38
N GLN A 105 -6.18 11.35 0.93
CA GLN A 105 -4.87 11.48 1.56
C GLN A 105 -5.01 12.04 2.98
N ALA A 106 -5.87 13.05 3.16
CA ALA A 106 -6.14 13.63 4.47
C ALA A 106 -6.79 12.61 5.42
N CYS A 107 -7.73 11.80 4.94
CA CYS A 107 -8.35 10.73 5.72
C CYS A 107 -7.36 9.62 6.12
N ALA A 108 -6.40 9.27 5.26
CA ALA A 108 -5.33 8.34 5.63
C ALA A 108 -4.54 8.85 6.84
N VAL A 109 -4.20 10.14 6.84
CA VAL A 109 -3.49 10.81 7.94
C VAL A 109 -4.37 10.93 9.19
N GLU A 110 -5.61 11.40 9.05
CA GLU A 110 -6.53 11.59 10.18
C GLU A 110 -6.84 10.28 10.91
N SER A 111 -7.13 9.21 10.16
CA SER A 111 -7.43 7.90 10.74
C SER A 111 -6.24 7.31 11.49
N ALA A 112 -5.03 7.50 10.96
CA ALA A 112 -3.80 7.10 11.64
C ALA A 112 -3.54 7.94 12.89
N ALA A 113 -3.67 9.27 12.81
CA ALA A 113 -3.46 10.18 13.94
C ALA A 113 -4.42 9.90 15.09
N THR A 114 -5.71 9.74 14.78
CA THR A 114 -6.78 9.51 15.75
C THR A 114 -6.58 8.22 16.54
N LEU A 115 -6.16 7.14 15.87
CA LEU A 115 -6.04 5.81 16.49
C LEU A 115 -4.66 5.54 17.10
N ASN A 116 -3.70 6.44 16.91
CA ASN A 116 -2.31 6.26 17.39
C ASN A 116 -1.78 7.52 18.09
N PRO A 117 -2.42 7.99 19.18
CA PRO A 117 -2.07 9.23 19.87
C PRO A 117 -0.64 9.27 20.44
N ASN A 118 0.01 8.12 20.64
CA ASN A 118 1.38 8.01 21.17
C ASN A 118 2.46 7.93 20.08
N LEU A 119 2.07 7.86 18.79
CA LEU A 119 2.96 7.87 17.64
C LEU A 119 2.92 9.23 16.94
N ASP A 120 4.08 9.68 16.47
CA ASP A 120 4.16 10.87 15.60
C ASP A 120 3.79 10.49 14.17
N ILE A 121 2.87 11.22 13.56
CA ILE A 121 2.44 11.03 12.18
C ILE A 121 3.14 12.06 11.30
N TYR A 122 4.05 11.60 10.45
CA TYR A 122 4.75 12.46 9.49
C TYR A 122 4.11 12.34 8.12
N LEU A 123 3.51 13.42 7.63
CA LEU A 123 3.12 13.57 6.24
C LEU A 123 4.23 14.31 5.49
N LEU A 124 4.93 13.57 4.63
CA LEU A 124 6.14 14.01 3.98
C LEU A 124 5.91 14.32 2.50
N TYR A 125 6.15 15.57 2.11
CA TYR A 125 6.01 16.02 0.73
C TYR A 125 7.35 15.96 0.01
N SER A 126 7.40 15.29 -1.14
CA SER A 126 8.63 15.25 -1.95
C SER A 126 8.77 16.46 -2.89
N SER A 127 7.64 17.05 -3.29
CA SER A 127 7.65 18.30 -4.06
C SER A 127 7.65 19.52 -3.14
N PRO A 128 8.38 20.59 -3.49
CA PRO A 128 8.43 21.77 -2.63
C PRO A 128 7.09 22.52 -2.64
N GLY A 129 6.80 23.20 -1.54
CA GLY A 129 5.60 24.03 -1.39
C GLY A 129 5.55 24.67 0.00
N ILE A 130 4.84 25.79 0.10
CA ILE A 130 4.63 26.54 1.35
C ILE A 130 3.19 26.39 1.84
N PHE A 131 2.93 26.69 3.11
CA PHE A 131 1.57 26.87 3.59
C PHE A 131 0.99 28.15 2.98
N LYS A 132 -0.12 28.02 2.26
CA LYS A 132 -0.86 29.13 1.67
C LYS A 132 -2.33 28.77 1.64
N TYR A 133 -3.15 29.58 2.29
CA TYR A 133 -4.59 29.39 2.42
C TYR A 133 -5.29 30.40 1.50
N ASP A 134 -5.76 29.94 0.34
CA ASP A 134 -6.42 30.75 -0.69
C ASP A 134 -7.91 30.40 -0.89
N GLY A 135 -8.47 29.60 0.03
CA GLY A 135 -9.89 29.23 0.06
C GLY A 135 -10.22 28.00 -0.79
N HIS A 136 -9.22 27.22 -1.17
CA HIS A 136 -9.43 25.92 -1.82
C HIS A 136 -9.76 24.87 -0.76
N GLU A 137 -10.58 23.85 -1.08
CA GLU A 137 -10.89 22.72 -0.17
C GLU A 137 -9.64 22.04 0.45
N SER A 138 -8.50 22.12 -0.25
CA SER A 138 -7.22 21.56 0.24
C SER A 138 -6.70 22.29 1.47
N ASP A 139 -7.10 23.54 1.67
CA ASP A 139 -6.69 24.40 2.77
C ASP A 139 -7.40 23.92 4.03
N ASP A 140 -8.73 23.78 3.96
CA ASP A 140 -9.57 23.27 5.04
C ASP A 140 -9.20 21.82 5.41
N LEU A 141 -8.89 20.97 4.42
CA LEU A 141 -8.39 19.61 4.66
C LEU A 141 -7.05 19.59 5.40
N LEU A 142 -6.16 20.53 5.06
CA LEU A 142 -4.86 20.67 5.72
C LEU A 142 -5.03 21.16 7.16
N GLU A 143 -5.91 22.12 7.39
CA GLU A 143 -6.28 22.58 8.75
C GLU A 143 -6.89 21.44 9.58
N ALA A 144 -7.76 20.63 8.99
CA ALA A 144 -8.37 19.48 9.65
C ALA A 144 -7.32 18.50 10.19
N ILE A 145 -6.33 18.12 9.38
CA ILE A 145 -5.27 17.20 9.83
C ILE A 145 -4.24 17.85 10.76
N LEU A 146 -3.94 19.14 10.60
CA LEU A 146 -3.03 19.88 11.48
C LEU A 146 -3.62 20.16 12.87
N SER A 147 -4.93 19.97 13.04
CA SER A 147 -5.58 20.06 14.36
C SER A 147 -5.23 18.90 15.31
N TYR A 148 -4.47 17.90 14.86
CA TYR A 148 -3.96 16.80 15.67
C TYR A 148 -2.52 17.07 16.09
N GLU A 149 -2.27 17.10 17.41
CA GLU A 149 -0.95 17.45 17.97
C GLU A 149 0.18 16.51 17.55
N ASN A 150 -0.15 15.27 17.19
CA ASN A 150 0.81 14.28 16.72
C ASN A 150 1.02 14.28 15.20
N VAL A 151 0.43 15.22 14.44
CA VAL A 151 0.62 15.32 12.98
C VAL A 151 1.67 16.38 12.64
N HIS A 152 2.66 15.97 11.84
CA HIS A 152 3.76 16.81 11.38
C HIS A 152 3.78 16.81 9.85
N VAL A 153 3.57 17.97 9.24
CA VAL A 153 3.66 18.16 7.79
C VAL A 153 5.03 18.75 7.47
N MET A 154 5.85 18.03 6.70
CA MET A 154 7.23 18.42 6.41
C MET A 154 7.60 18.19 4.94
N HIS A 155 8.63 18.90 4.47
CA HIS A 155 9.24 18.68 3.17
C HIS A 155 10.30 17.58 3.26
N VAL A 156 10.49 16.87 2.16
CA VAL A 156 11.62 15.99 1.90
C VAL A 156 12.31 16.50 0.65
N ASP A 157 13.37 17.30 0.80
CA ASP A 157 14.34 17.52 -0.26
C ASP A 157 14.97 16.17 -0.57
N PHE A 158 14.49 15.56 -1.65
CA PHE A 158 14.85 14.21 -2.05
C PHE A 158 16.37 14.04 -2.19
N GLU A 159 17.08 15.08 -2.64
CA GLU A 159 18.53 15.08 -2.79
C GLU A 159 19.24 14.99 -1.44
N ARG A 160 18.87 15.87 -0.50
CA ARG A 160 19.42 15.86 0.87
C ARG A 160 19.09 14.56 1.59
N TYR A 161 17.87 14.07 1.40
CA TYR A 161 17.38 12.89 2.10
C TYR A 161 18.09 11.61 1.64
N ILE A 162 18.43 11.50 0.36
CA ILE A 162 19.12 10.33 -0.22
C ILE A 162 20.65 10.41 -0.17
N GLU A 163 21.21 11.59 0.06
CA GLU A 163 22.66 11.82 0.15
C GLU A 163 23.31 10.94 1.23
N GLY A 164 24.48 10.37 0.90
CA GLY A 164 25.24 9.50 1.82
C GLY A 164 24.62 8.12 2.04
N THR A 165 23.49 7.81 1.40
CA THR A 165 22.83 6.50 1.51
C THR A 165 23.26 5.57 0.37
N PRO A 166 23.08 4.24 0.50
CA PRO A 166 23.39 3.32 -0.59
C PRO A 166 22.59 3.57 -1.88
N LEU A 167 21.49 4.33 -1.81
CA LEU A 167 20.62 4.67 -2.93
C LEU A 167 20.99 5.98 -3.64
N GLU A 168 21.94 6.77 -3.10
CA GLU A 168 22.30 8.09 -3.64
C GLU A 168 22.51 8.08 -5.16
N SER A 169 23.23 7.06 -5.64
CA SER A 169 23.54 6.89 -7.07
C SER A 169 22.31 6.69 -7.97
N LEU A 170 21.18 6.22 -7.45
CA LEU A 170 19.94 6.08 -8.23
C LEU A 170 19.39 7.45 -8.61
N TYR A 171 19.38 8.38 -7.64
CA TYR A 171 18.90 9.73 -7.88
C TYR A 171 19.94 10.58 -8.62
N LYS A 172 21.22 10.52 -8.21
CA LYS A 172 22.29 11.30 -8.86
C LYS A 172 22.43 11.02 -10.36
N HIS A 173 22.22 9.78 -10.78
CA HIS A 173 22.28 9.40 -12.20
C HIS A 173 20.93 9.46 -12.94
N GLY A 174 19.89 10.03 -12.31
CA GLY A 174 18.59 10.21 -12.93
C GLY A 174 17.81 8.90 -13.18
N LYS A 175 18.17 7.79 -12.52
CA LYS A 175 17.54 6.48 -12.77
C LYS A 175 16.07 6.45 -12.33
N ILE A 176 15.75 7.20 -11.27
CA ILE A 176 14.37 7.29 -10.75
C ILE A 176 13.53 8.09 -11.74
N GLU A 177 14.05 9.22 -12.22
CA GLU A 177 13.44 10.10 -13.22
C GLU A 177 13.20 9.40 -14.56
N GLN A 178 14.10 8.49 -14.95
CA GLN A 178 13.99 7.69 -16.17
C GLN A 178 13.01 6.51 -16.05
N SER A 179 12.48 6.24 -14.86
CA SER A 179 11.51 5.18 -14.65
C SER A 179 10.19 5.45 -15.39
N SER A 180 9.58 4.39 -15.93
CA SER A 180 8.20 4.42 -16.42
C SER A 180 7.17 4.79 -15.35
N TYR A 181 7.55 4.61 -14.08
CA TYR A 181 6.71 4.77 -12.89
C TYR A 181 7.40 5.68 -11.86
N ALA A 182 8.05 6.77 -12.31
CA ALA A 182 8.95 7.56 -11.45
C ALA A 182 8.33 8.04 -10.13
N ILE A 183 7.08 8.49 -10.11
CA ILE A 183 6.38 8.88 -8.86
C ILE A 183 6.24 7.67 -7.92
N SER A 184 5.77 6.53 -8.43
CA SER A 184 5.59 5.31 -7.64
C SER A 184 6.94 4.79 -7.11
N HIS A 185 7.98 4.81 -7.95
CA HIS A 185 9.30 4.33 -7.58
C HIS A 185 10.04 5.30 -6.64
N ALA A 186 9.76 6.60 -6.72
CA ALA A 186 10.20 7.56 -5.70
C ALA A 186 9.56 7.24 -4.35
N SER A 187 8.24 6.99 -4.31
CA SER A 187 7.54 6.55 -3.08
C SER A 187 8.11 5.25 -2.53
N ASP A 188 8.38 4.25 -3.39
CA ASP A 188 9.01 2.99 -3.00
C ASP A 188 10.37 3.22 -2.32
N ILE A 189 11.20 4.10 -2.88
CA ILE A 189 12.52 4.42 -2.29
C ILE A 189 12.34 5.12 -0.94
N LEU A 190 11.46 6.12 -0.88
CA LEU A 190 11.26 6.93 0.31
C LEU A 190 10.71 6.13 1.49
N ARG A 191 9.80 5.16 1.27
CA ARG A 191 9.26 4.33 2.35
C ARG A 191 10.33 3.47 3.00
N PHE A 192 11.17 2.79 2.21
CA PHE A 192 12.25 1.98 2.77
C PHE A 192 13.34 2.86 3.39
N LEU A 193 13.65 4.01 2.77
CA LEU A 193 14.69 4.90 3.27
C LEU A 193 14.29 5.55 4.60
N SER A 194 13.02 5.91 4.77
CA SER A 194 12.52 6.47 6.04
C SER A 194 12.56 5.43 7.15
N LEU A 195 12.15 4.19 6.87
CA LEU A 195 12.24 3.09 7.83
C LEU A 195 13.69 2.69 8.15
N TRP A 196 14.62 2.82 7.19
CA TRP A 196 16.05 2.61 7.45
C TRP A 196 16.64 3.72 8.33
N LYS A 197 16.30 4.99 8.09
CA LYS A 197 16.78 6.12 8.91
C LYS A 197 16.21 6.13 10.33
N TYR A 198 14.91 5.84 10.49
CA TYR A 198 14.18 6.12 11.73
C TYR A 198 13.46 4.92 12.35
N GLY A 199 13.35 3.79 11.65
CA GLY A 199 12.46 2.70 12.06
C GLY A 199 11.00 3.13 12.05
N GLY A 200 10.17 2.49 12.88
CA GLY A 200 8.74 2.81 13.01
C GLY A 200 7.87 2.09 11.98
N ILE A 201 6.85 2.78 11.47
CA ILE A 201 5.84 2.26 10.56
C ILE A 201 5.72 3.17 9.34
N TYR A 202 5.51 2.59 8.17
CA TYR A 202 5.11 3.29 6.96
C TYR A 202 3.70 2.88 6.58
N LEU A 203 2.92 3.84 6.05
CA LEU A 203 1.62 3.62 5.45
C LEU A 203 1.51 4.35 4.09
N ASP A 204 0.88 3.70 3.11
CA ASP A 204 0.46 4.39 1.88
C ASP A 204 -0.67 5.39 2.17
N LEU A 205 -0.72 6.46 1.37
CA LEU A 205 -1.71 7.54 1.48
C LEU A 205 -3.12 7.18 0.98
N ASP A 206 -3.33 5.93 0.59
CA ASP A 206 -4.61 5.35 0.19
C ASP A 206 -5.05 4.25 1.17
N THR A 207 -4.70 4.43 2.43
CA THR A 207 -5.10 3.56 3.53
C THR A 207 -6.11 4.24 4.47
N ILE A 208 -6.93 3.47 5.17
CA ILE A 208 -7.68 3.92 6.36
C ILE A 208 -7.29 3.02 7.52
N SER A 209 -6.79 3.62 8.60
CA SER A 209 -6.58 2.90 9.86
C SER A 209 -7.92 2.72 10.56
N ILE A 210 -8.26 1.49 10.93
CA ILE A 210 -9.53 1.12 11.60
C ILE A 210 -9.32 0.45 12.95
N LYS A 211 -8.07 0.18 13.34
CA LYS A 211 -7.62 -0.15 14.70
C LYS A 211 -6.26 0.50 14.97
N THR A 212 -5.92 0.63 16.25
CA THR A 212 -4.60 1.13 16.65
C THR A 212 -3.49 0.20 16.15
N LEU A 213 -2.42 0.80 15.65
CA LEU A 213 -1.15 0.14 15.33
C LEU A 213 -0.17 0.22 16.52
N GLU A 214 -0.52 0.98 17.57
CA GLU A 214 0.24 0.99 18.80
C GLU A 214 0.29 -0.40 19.43
N GLY A 215 1.45 -0.75 19.98
CA GLY A 215 1.67 -2.04 20.62
C GLY A 215 1.84 -3.21 19.65
N LEU A 216 1.68 -3.01 18.33
CA LEU A 216 2.15 -4.00 17.36
C LEU A 216 3.69 -4.14 17.50
N PRO A 217 4.23 -5.37 17.48
CA PRO A 217 5.67 -5.55 17.45
C PRO A 217 6.21 -4.97 16.15
N LEU A 218 7.31 -4.22 16.20
CA LEU A 218 8.01 -3.76 15.01
C LEU A 218 8.61 -4.94 14.23
N ASN A 219 9.10 -4.69 13.02
CA ASN A 219 9.55 -5.72 12.06
C ASN A 219 8.36 -6.54 11.52
N PHE A 220 7.47 -5.89 10.80
CA PHE A 220 6.33 -6.57 10.19
C PHE A 220 5.97 -6.06 8.81
N ALA A 221 5.25 -6.91 8.08
CA ALA A 221 4.59 -6.58 6.82
C ALA A 221 3.33 -7.45 6.66
N GLY A 222 2.50 -7.13 5.67
CA GLY A 222 1.32 -7.90 5.31
C GLY A 222 1.50 -8.75 4.06
N LEU A 223 1.03 -9.99 4.11
CA LEU A 223 0.82 -10.79 2.91
C LEU A 223 -0.33 -10.19 2.09
N GLU A 224 -0.10 -9.88 0.83
CA GLU A 224 -1.19 -9.56 -0.11
C GLU A 224 -1.77 -10.84 -0.71
N THR A 225 -0.92 -11.83 -0.96
CA THR A 225 -1.31 -13.18 -1.34
C THR A 225 -0.45 -14.18 -0.58
N ASN A 226 -0.72 -15.48 -0.75
CA ASN A 226 0.16 -16.51 -0.19
C ASN A 226 1.57 -16.55 -0.80
N VAL A 227 1.87 -15.79 -1.86
CA VAL A 227 3.19 -15.76 -2.52
C VAL A 227 3.82 -14.37 -2.59
N SER A 228 3.10 -13.32 -2.19
CA SER A 228 3.54 -11.92 -2.27
C SER A 228 3.26 -11.15 -0.98
N VAL A 229 4.19 -10.26 -0.65
CA VAL A 229 4.10 -9.30 0.44
C VAL A 229 3.94 -7.93 -0.18
N ASN A 230 2.97 -7.15 0.29
CA ASN A 230 2.76 -5.78 -0.17
C ASN A 230 3.48 -4.80 0.76
N SER A 231 3.86 -3.65 0.21
CA SER A 231 4.61 -2.58 0.86
C SER A 231 3.79 -1.36 1.26
N ALA A 232 2.45 -1.43 1.18
CA ALA A 232 1.55 -0.36 1.61
C ALA A 232 1.52 -0.17 3.13
N ILE A 233 1.91 -1.20 3.88
CA ILE A 233 2.22 -1.12 5.31
C ILE A 233 3.47 -1.93 5.61
N LEU A 234 4.45 -1.27 6.23
CA LEU A 234 5.73 -1.86 6.58
C LEU A 234 6.18 -1.33 7.94
N SER A 235 6.90 -2.15 8.68
CA SER A 235 7.56 -1.71 9.89
C SER A 235 8.92 -2.34 10.03
N PHE A 236 9.89 -1.55 10.46
CA PHE A 236 11.20 -2.00 10.89
C PHE A 236 11.53 -1.32 12.21
N ASN A 237 12.21 -2.04 13.08
CA ASN A 237 12.86 -1.43 14.23
C ASN A 237 14.15 -0.72 13.78
N SER A 238 14.46 0.42 14.39
CA SER A 238 15.60 1.28 14.06
C SER A 238 16.95 0.77 14.54
N SER A 239 16.97 -0.31 15.34
CA SER A 239 18.15 -0.95 15.89
C SER A 239 18.23 -2.45 15.57
N ASP A 240 19.33 -3.06 15.99
CA ASP A 240 19.57 -4.50 15.97
C ASP A 240 19.23 -5.16 14.63
N TYR A 241 18.51 -6.27 14.68
CA TYR A 241 18.14 -7.01 13.50
C TYR A 241 17.13 -6.26 12.61
N GLY A 242 16.30 -5.38 13.17
CA GLY A 242 15.34 -4.60 12.39
C GLY A 242 16.04 -3.68 11.39
N HIS A 243 17.06 -2.95 11.85
CA HIS A 243 17.84 -2.10 10.98
C HIS A 243 18.61 -2.91 9.93
N VAL A 244 19.13 -4.09 10.29
CA VAL A 244 19.77 -5.01 9.33
C VAL A 244 18.78 -5.45 8.22
N LEU A 245 17.52 -5.66 8.54
CA LEU A 245 16.50 -6.01 7.56
C LEU A 245 16.13 -4.80 6.67
N ALA A 246 16.01 -3.60 7.24
CA ALA A 246 15.81 -2.37 6.47
C ALA A 246 17.00 -2.10 5.51
N GLU A 247 18.23 -2.27 5.99
CA GLU A 247 19.47 -2.18 5.20
C GLU A 247 19.44 -3.18 4.03
N LYS A 248 18.96 -4.41 4.24
CA LYS A 248 18.80 -5.39 3.15
C LYS A 248 17.82 -4.91 2.08
N CYS A 249 16.71 -4.26 2.44
CA CYS A 249 15.78 -3.66 1.47
C CYS A 249 16.45 -2.54 0.66
N ILE A 250 17.20 -1.66 1.33
CA ILE A 250 17.94 -0.58 0.67
C ILE A 250 19.02 -1.13 -0.27
N MET A 251 19.76 -2.15 0.16
CA MET A 251 20.77 -2.79 -0.68
C MET A 251 20.17 -3.61 -1.82
N ASP A 252 18.97 -4.16 -1.64
CA ASP A 252 18.21 -4.80 -2.72
C ASP A 252 17.76 -3.77 -3.76
N LEU A 253 17.19 -2.63 -3.36
CA LEU A 253 16.89 -1.50 -4.25
C LEU A 253 18.11 -1.07 -5.04
N LYS A 254 19.27 -0.87 -4.40
CA LYS A 254 20.51 -0.48 -5.07
C LYS A 254 20.89 -1.44 -6.20
N ARG A 255 20.76 -2.75 -5.98
CA ARG A 255 21.21 -3.80 -6.91
C ARG A 255 20.15 -4.13 -7.98
N ASN A 256 18.89 -4.10 -7.58
CA ASN A 256 17.78 -4.67 -8.34
C ASN A 256 16.76 -3.62 -8.80
N PHE A 257 17.03 -2.31 -8.64
CA PHE A 257 16.15 -1.26 -9.15
C PHE A 257 15.83 -1.49 -10.63
N ASN A 258 14.54 -1.54 -10.95
CA ASN A 258 14.06 -1.73 -12.31
C ASN A 258 12.95 -0.72 -12.60
N GLY A 259 13.29 0.33 -13.36
CA GLY A 259 12.36 1.39 -13.74
C GLY A 259 11.26 0.95 -14.73
N ARG A 260 11.34 -0.28 -15.28
CA ARG A 260 10.35 -0.80 -16.24
C ARG A 260 9.27 -1.68 -15.60
N LEU A 261 9.46 -2.09 -14.34
CA LEU A 261 8.53 -2.98 -13.64
C LEU A 261 7.93 -2.25 -12.45
N TRP A 262 6.63 -1.97 -12.49
CA TRP A 262 5.92 -1.21 -11.46
C TRP A 262 6.16 -1.76 -10.05
N ALA A 263 5.85 -3.05 -9.82
CA ALA A 263 5.92 -3.65 -8.48
C ALA A 263 7.35 -4.03 -8.02
N ASN A 264 8.38 -3.93 -8.86
CA ASN A 264 9.70 -4.49 -8.53
C ASN A 264 10.41 -3.78 -7.37
N ASN A 265 10.17 -2.47 -7.22
CA ASN A 265 10.91 -1.60 -6.32
C ASN A 265 10.17 -1.39 -4.98
N GLY A 266 8.87 -1.70 -4.90
CA GLY A 266 8.07 -1.69 -3.66
C GLY A 266 7.79 -3.11 -3.16
N PRO A 267 6.64 -3.71 -3.52
CA PRO A 267 6.26 -5.07 -3.10
C PRO A 267 7.31 -6.14 -3.42
N GLY A 268 8.02 -5.99 -4.55
CA GLY A 268 9.09 -6.89 -4.97
C GLY A 268 10.27 -6.92 -3.99
N VAL A 269 10.65 -5.78 -3.42
CA VAL A 269 11.77 -5.66 -2.46
C VAL A 269 11.44 -6.41 -1.18
N ILE A 270 10.29 -6.10 -0.57
CA ILE A 270 9.88 -6.75 0.67
C ILE A 270 9.62 -8.25 0.45
N THR A 271 9.00 -8.63 -0.68
CA THR A 271 8.80 -10.05 -1.02
C THR A 271 10.15 -10.77 -1.12
N ARG A 272 11.16 -10.21 -1.81
CA ARG A 272 12.50 -10.82 -1.88
C ARG A 272 13.15 -10.96 -0.50
N LEU A 273 13.07 -9.93 0.34
CA LEU A 273 13.57 -9.99 1.72
C LEU A 273 12.91 -11.15 2.49
N ILE A 274 11.58 -11.19 2.50
CA ILE A 274 10.81 -12.20 3.25
C ILE A 274 11.13 -13.60 2.78
N ARG A 275 11.18 -13.84 1.46
CA ARG A 275 11.57 -15.14 0.92
C ARG A 275 12.97 -15.55 1.37
N SER A 276 13.92 -14.61 1.35
CA SER A 276 15.29 -14.87 1.79
C SER A 276 15.37 -15.25 3.27
N ILE A 277 14.67 -14.53 4.15
CA ILE A 277 14.73 -14.82 5.59
C ILE A 277 13.88 -16.02 5.98
N CYS A 278 12.79 -16.30 5.26
CA CYS A 278 11.95 -17.48 5.52
C CYS A 278 12.51 -18.77 4.87
N GLY A 279 13.56 -18.69 4.04
CA GLY A 279 14.09 -19.83 3.30
C GLY A 279 13.11 -20.41 2.27
N VAL A 280 12.29 -19.56 1.63
CA VAL A 280 11.22 -19.99 0.71
C VAL A 280 11.58 -19.68 -0.75
N GLU A 281 11.62 -20.72 -1.59
CA GLU A 281 11.96 -20.57 -3.01
C GLU A 281 10.91 -19.77 -3.80
N LYS A 282 11.31 -19.27 -4.98
CA LYS A 282 10.43 -18.48 -5.86
C LYS A 282 9.14 -19.25 -6.19
N ARG A 283 7.99 -18.57 -6.07
CA ARG A 283 6.61 -19.06 -6.30
C ARG A 283 6.07 -20.07 -5.28
N GLN A 284 6.84 -20.48 -4.28
CA GLN A 284 6.29 -21.27 -3.17
C GLN A 284 5.49 -20.37 -2.23
N ALA A 285 4.48 -20.96 -1.58
CA ALA A 285 3.66 -20.24 -0.60
C ALA A 285 4.48 -19.90 0.66
N ILE A 286 4.31 -18.69 1.16
CA ILE A 286 4.84 -18.23 2.45
C ILE A 286 3.84 -18.68 3.51
N GLN A 287 4.16 -19.76 4.23
CA GLN A 287 3.28 -20.35 5.25
C GLN A 287 3.62 -19.88 6.67
N ALA A 288 4.78 -19.26 6.86
CA ALA A 288 5.23 -18.82 8.16
C ALA A 288 4.55 -17.50 8.57
N ASN A 289 4.08 -17.43 9.81
CA ASN A 289 3.56 -16.17 10.39
C ASN A 289 4.70 -15.32 10.99
N THR A 290 5.91 -15.87 11.13
CA THR A 290 7.11 -15.17 11.59
C THR A 290 8.35 -15.83 11.00
N CYS A 291 9.31 -15.03 10.54
CA CYS A 291 10.59 -15.50 10.02
C CYS A 291 11.73 -14.72 10.69
N HIS A 292 12.53 -15.39 11.52
CA HIS A 292 13.64 -14.78 12.26
C HIS A 292 13.27 -13.47 12.98
N GLY A 293 12.13 -13.45 13.68
CA GLY A 293 11.67 -12.27 14.41
C GLY A 293 10.96 -11.21 13.54
N PHE A 294 10.84 -11.42 12.23
CA PHE A 294 9.99 -10.59 11.37
C PHE A 294 8.59 -11.19 11.27
N ARG A 295 7.56 -10.45 11.69
CA ARG A 295 6.17 -10.90 11.71
C ARG A 295 5.48 -10.69 10.36
N LEU A 296 4.78 -11.71 9.89
CA LEU A 296 3.95 -11.64 8.69
C LEU A 296 2.48 -11.69 9.12
N PHE A 297 1.77 -10.60 8.88
CA PHE A 297 0.33 -10.55 9.06
C PHE A 297 -0.38 -11.16 7.85
N SER A 298 -1.54 -11.77 8.12
CA SER A 298 -2.42 -12.31 7.08
C SER A 298 -2.97 -11.20 6.19
N GLU A 299 -3.44 -11.58 5.00
CA GLU A 299 -4.15 -10.70 4.08
C GLU A 299 -5.30 -9.96 4.78
N SER A 300 -6.10 -10.67 5.59
CA SER A 300 -7.20 -10.08 6.35
C SER A 300 -6.79 -8.98 7.34
N ALA A 301 -5.53 -8.89 7.76
CA ALA A 301 -5.10 -7.87 8.71
C ALA A 301 -4.99 -6.48 8.06
N PHE A 302 -4.56 -6.41 6.80
CA PHE A 302 -4.22 -5.15 6.11
C PHE A 302 -4.80 -5.01 4.70
N TYR A 303 -5.15 -6.12 4.06
CA TYR A 303 -5.68 -6.20 2.69
C TYR A 303 -6.98 -7.03 2.64
N PRO A 304 -7.97 -6.81 3.53
CA PRO A 304 -9.17 -7.65 3.63
C PRO A 304 -9.97 -7.72 2.33
N ILE A 305 -9.92 -6.67 1.50
CA ILE A 305 -10.43 -6.69 0.12
C ILE A 305 -9.24 -6.68 -0.82
N SER A 306 -9.06 -7.79 -1.54
CA SER A 306 -7.94 -7.95 -2.49
C SER A 306 -8.00 -6.92 -3.62
N GLY A 307 -6.83 -6.63 -4.22
CA GLY A 307 -6.71 -5.70 -5.35
C GLY A 307 -7.67 -5.98 -6.52
N PRO A 308 -7.90 -7.24 -6.95
CA PRO A 308 -8.92 -7.54 -7.97
C PRO A 308 -10.35 -7.16 -7.58
N SER A 309 -10.67 -7.12 -6.28
CA SER A 309 -12.00 -6.83 -5.73
C SER A 309 -12.14 -5.38 -5.24
N TRP A 310 -11.21 -4.49 -5.57
CA TRP A 310 -11.18 -3.11 -5.07
C TRP A 310 -12.49 -2.33 -5.27
N GLU A 311 -13.26 -2.64 -6.33
CA GLU A 311 -14.55 -1.96 -6.62
C GLU A 311 -15.59 -2.18 -5.52
N MET A 312 -15.45 -3.22 -4.68
CA MET A 312 -16.33 -3.44 -3.53
C MET A 312 -16.36 -2.23 -2.61
N TYR A 313 -15.22 -1.56 -2.39
CA TYR A 313 -15.13 -0.35 -1.57
C TYR A 313 -16.01 0.81 -2.08
N PHE A 314 -16.34 0.81 -3.37
CA PHE A 314 -17.04 1.90 -4.06
C PHE A 314 -18.49 1.55 -4.44
N ASN A 315 -19.00 0.38 -4.02
CA ASN A 315 -20.34 -0.07 -4.34
C ASN A 315 -21.11 -0.43 -3.06
N GLU A 316 -22.21 0.29 -2.83
CA GLU A 316 -23.04 0.21 -1.62
C GLU A 316 -23.63 -1.19 -1.38
N THR A 317 -23.79 -2.00 -2.43
CA THR A 317 -24.29 -3.38 -2.34
C THR A 317 -23.39 -4.27 -1.48
N TYR A 318 -22.09 -3.95 -1.41
CA TYR A 318 -21.10 -4.73 -0.68
C TYR A 318 -20.88 -4.26 0.76
N LEU A 319 -21.64 -3.28 1.28
CA LEU A 319 -21.42 -2.73 2.63
C LEU A 319 -21.32 -3.81 3.70
N ASN A 320 -22.32 -4.70 3.81
CA ASN A 320 -22.32 -5.73 4.84
C ASN A 320 -21.17 -6.74 4.67
N GLU A 321 -20.86 -7.11 3.43
CA GLU A 321 -19.77 -8.05 3.13
C GLU A 321 -18.40 -7.45 3.49
N VAL A 322 -18.16 -6.18 3.13
CA VAL A 322 -16.91 -5.49 3.50
C VAL A 322 -16.82 -5.33 5.02
N LEU A 323 -17.92 -5.02 5.72
CA LEU A 323 -17.92 -4.94 7.19
C LEU A 323 -17.55 -6.27 7.84
N GLU A 324 -18.04 -7.39 7.32
CA GLU A 324 -17.69 -8.73 7.81
C GLU A 324 -16.19 -9.03 7.57
N GLN A 325 -15.70 -8.83 6.34
CA GLN A 325 -14.31 -9.11 5.96
C GLN A 325 -13.29 -8.23 6.72
N THR A 326 -13.69 -7.01 7.09
CA THR A 326 -12.82 -6.04 7.77
C THR A 326 -12.86 -6.08 9.29
N SER A 327 -13.71 -6.92 9.88
CA SER A 327 -13.93 -7.02 11.33
C SER A 327 -12.64 -7.23 12.15
N SER A 328 -11.69 -7.98 11.59
CA SER A 328 -10.40 -8.27 12.23
C SER A 328 -9.25 -7.37 11.78
N SER A 329 -9.45 -6.55 10.75
CA SER A 329 -8.40 -5.75 10.11
C SER A 329 -7.95 -4.56 10.96
N TYR A 330 -6.69 -4.15 10.77
CA TYR A 330 -6.12 -2.93 11.32
C TYR A 330 -6.21 -1.76 10.34
N VAL A 331 -6.01 -2.06 9.06
CA VAL A 331 -5.94 -1.08 7.98
C VAL A 331 -6.72 -1.59 6.78
N LEU A 332 -7.31 -0.66 6.03
CA LEU A 332 -7.93 -0.89 4.73
C LEU A 332 -7.05 -0.24 3.66
N HIS A 333 -6.58 -1.00 2.68
CA HIS A 333 -5.85 -0.47 1.52
C HIS A 333 -6.82 -0.32 0.33
N ILE A 334 -6.90 0.87 -0.25
CA ILE A 334 -7.97 1.26 -1.20
C ILE A 334 -7.51 1.18 -2.67
N TRP A 335 -6.29 0.71 -2.92
CA TRP A 335 -5.77 0.39 -4.26
C TRP A 335 -5.82 1.58 -5.23
N ASN A 336 -5.23 2.72 -4.86
CA ASN A 336 -5.33 3.99 -5.58
C ASN A 336 -4.89 3.91 -7.04
N ASN A 337 -3.96 3.01 -7.39
CA ASN A 337 -3.60 2.75 -8.79
C ASN A 337 -4.83 2.36 -9.65
N ASN A 338 -5.84 1.71 -9.05
CA ASN A 338 -7.10 1.35 -9.68
C ASN A 338 -8.23 2.34 -9.35
N SER A 339 -8.24 2.92 -8.15
CA SER A 339 -9.38 3.66 -7.61
C SER A 339 -9.27 5.20 -7.68
N ALA A 340 -8.12 5.76 -8.09
CA ALA A 340 -7.85 7.20 -8.05
C ALA A 340 -8.89 8.08 -8.79
N ASN A 341 -9.52 7.56 -9.84
CA ASN A 341 -10.49 8.32 -10.64
C ASN A 341 -11.95 8.11 -10.19
N ARG A 342 -12.21 7.23 -9.22
CA ARG A 342 -13.55 7.10 -8.64
C ARG A 342 -13.78 8.28 -7.69
N LYS A 343 -14.98 8.83 -7.66
CA LYS A 343 -15.43 9.80 -6.67
C LYS A 343 -16.68 9.25 -5.99
N LEU A 344 -16.81 9.47 -4.69
CA LEU A 344 -18.00 9.08 -3.92
C LEU A 344 -18.75 10.33 -3.49
N PRO A 345 -20.04 10.49 -3.84
CA PRO A 345 -20.87 11.53 -3.24
C PRO A 345 -20.82 11.45 -1.71
N VAL A 346 -20.77 12.58 -1.00
CA VAL A 346 -20.64 12.59 0.48
C VAL A 346 -21.83 11.96 1.21
N ASP A 347 -22.97 11.77 0.53
CA ASP A 347 -24.14 11.06 1.03
C ASP A 347 -24.14 9.56 0.71
N SER A 348 -23.15 9.06 -0.04
CA SER A 348 -23.04 7.65 -0.40
C SER A 348 -22.92 6.73 0.83
N LYS A 349 -23.44 5.51 0.66
CA LYS A 349 -23.37 4.39 1.60
C LYS A 349 -22.31 3.36 1.19
N ALA A 350 -21.45 3.69 0.23
CA ALA A 350 -20.37 2.81 -0.19
C ALA A 350 -19.42 2.52 0.99
N PRO A 351 -18.84 1.31 1.09
CA PRO A 351 -18.02 0.93 2.23
C PRO A 351 -16.89 1.92 2.52
N TYR A 352 -16.21 2.43 1.50
CA TYR A 352 -15.09 3.37 1.71
C TYR A 352 -15.54 4.63 2.44
N LEU A 353 -16.65 5.23 2.02
CA LEU A 353 -17.19 6.42 2.67
C LEU A 353 -17.79 6.11 4.05
N TYR A 354 -18.35 4.91 4.27
CA TYR A 354 -18.75 4.46 5.60
C TYR A 354 -17.55 4.46 6.57
N PHE A 355 -16.41 3.90 6.15
CA PHE A 355 -15.19 3.90 6.97
C PHE A 355 -14.63 5.30 7.15
N ALA A 356 -14.60 6.13 6.10
CA ALA A 356 -14.13 7.51 6.18
C ALA A 356 -14.97 8.35 7.16
N LYS A 357 -16.30 8.26 7.12
CA LYS A 357 -17.21 8.91 8.10
C LYS A 357 -16.92 8.51 9.54
N LYS A 358 -16.48 7.28 9.77
CA LYS A 358 -16.22 6.73 11.10
C LYS A 358 -14.84 7.10 11.64
N TYR A 359 -13.82 7.10 10.79
CA TYR A 359 -12.41 7.21 11.21
C TYR A 359 -11.71 8.50 10.75
N CYS A 360 -12.37 9.30 9.92
CA CYS A 360 -11.89 10.58 9.40
C CYS A 360 -12.97 11.69 9.49
N PRO A 361 -13.62 11.89 10.65
CA PRO A 361 -14.77 12.78 10.74
C PRO A 361 -14.47 14.23 10.33
N LYS A 362 -13.30 14.79 10.70
CA LYS A 362 -12.98 16.19 10.39
C LYS A 362 -12.74 16.39 8.88
N VAL A 363 -12.10 15.43 8.22
CA VAL A 363 -11.93 15.47 6.76
C VAL A 363 -13.27 15.35 6.04
N ILE A 364 -14.17 14.50 6.52
CA ILE A 364 -15.51 14.37 5.91
C ILE A 364 -16.36 15.62 6.12
N GLU A 365 -16.24 16.32 7.25
CA GLU A 365 -16.93 17.60 7.47
C GLU A 365 -16.52 18.69 6.48
N VAL A 366 -15.28 18.65 5.98
CA VAL A 366 -14.77 19.57 4.95
C VAL A 366 -15.28 19.23 3.55
N CYS A 367 -15.52 17.94 3.25
CA CYS A 367 -15.95 17.51 1.92
C CYS A 367 -17.35 18.03 1.61
N THR A 368 -17.48 18.79 0.51
CA THR A 368 -18.77 19.40 0.11
C THR A 368 -19.61 18.44 -0.72
N ASP A 369 -19.13 18.08 -1.91
CA ASP A 369 -19.87 17.26 -2.87
C ASP A 369 -19.36 15.82 -2.93
N PHE A 370 -18.02 15.63 -2.87
CA PHE A 370 -17.39 14.34 -3.13
C PHE A 370 -16.21 14.03 -2.21
N PHE A 371 -15.98 12.74 -2.02
CA PHE A 371 -14.82 12.11 -1.39
C PHE A 371 -14.01 11.21 -2.36
#